data_AF-A0A8H3XAB1-F1
#
_entry.id   AF-A0A8H3XAB1-F1
#
_cell.length_a   1.000
_cell.length_b   1.000
_cell.length_c   1.000
_cell.angle_alpha   90.00
_cell.angle_beta   90.00
_cell.angle_gamma   90.00
#
_symmetry.space_group_name_H-M   'P 1'
#
loop_
_entity.id
_entity.type
_entity.pdbx_description
1 polymer ?
#
loop_
_entity_poly.entity_id
_entity_poly.type
_entity_poly.pdbx_seq_one_letter_code
_entity_poly.pdbx_strand_id
1 'polypeptide(L)'
;MDDNGRIDKFYLLASKGTEVDVDKEFSDSMVPIFPKQTSVLFRFFYTHESNATYCDEPHVKKLGSFLVDGLPTKRSGLDRSVIITLRFASMETTVATAKSKHNGKVYRTTFSME
;
A
#
# COMPACT_ATOMS: atom_id res chain seq x y z
N MET A 1 1.56 -11.23 14.72
CA MET A 1 1.65 -9.96 15.46
C MET A 1 3.03 -9.39 15.19
N ASP A 2 3.11 -8.21 14.58
CA ASP A 2 4.38 -7.49 14.50
C ASP A 2 4.66 -6.91 15.90
N ASP A 3 5.84 -7.19 16.44
CA ASP A 3 6.21 -7.14 17.88
C ASP A 3 6.30 -5.72 18.50
N ASN A 4 5.55 -4.76 17.96
CA ASN A 4 5.59 -3.34 18.34
C ASN A 4 4.32 -2.84 19.06
N GLY A 5 3.42 -3.75 19.43
CA GLY A 5 2.17 -3.43 20.12
C GLY A 5 1.12 -2.69 19.25
N ARG A 6 1.29 -2.66 17.93
CA ARG A 6 0.32 -2.06 17.00
C ARG A 6 -0.59 -3.11 16.38
N ILE A 7 -1.78 -2.66 16.03
CA ILE A 7 -2.79 -3.45 15.31
C ILE A 7 -2.81 -3.00 13.85
N ASP A 8 -2.66 -3.96 12.93
CA ASP A 8 -2.75 -3.73 11.50
C ASP A 8 -4.23 -3.66 11.07
N LYS A 9 -4.72 -2.45 10.77
CA LYS A 9 -6.06 -2.25 10.22
C LYS A 9 -6.08 -2.45 8.71
N PHE A 10 -7.15 -3.07 8.23
CA PHE A 10 -7.43 -3.13 6.80
C PHE A 10 -7.81 -1.73 6.30
N TYR A 11 -7.02 -1.19 5.38
CA TYR A 11 -7.24 0.14 4.81
C TYR A 11 -7.88 0.01 3.43
N LEU A 12 -9.11 0.48 3.29
CA LEU A 12 -9.85 0.39 2.04
C LEU A 12 -9.30 1.40 1.01
N LEU A 13 -8.66 0.88 -0.04
CA LEU A 13 -8.17 1.70 -1.16
C LEU A 13 -9.08 1.60 -2.40
N ALA A 14 -9.65 0.42 -2.65
CA ALA A 14 -10.59 0.17 -3.74
C ALA A 14 -11.70 -0.79 -3.26
N SER A 15 -12.95 -0.55 -3.66
CA SER A 15 -14.09 -1.36 -3.25
C SER A 15 -14.52 -2.34 -4.33
N LYS A 16 -14.80 -3.59 -3.94
CA LYS A 16 -15.48 -4.58 -4.79
C LYS A 16 -16.80 -4.00 -5.32
N GLY A 17 -17.14 -4.36 -6.57
CA GLY A 17 -18.35 -3.88 -7.25
C GLY A 17 -18.22 -2.47 -7.85
N THR A 18 -17.08 -1.80 -7.66
CA THR A 18 -16.78 -0.57 -8.38
C THR A 18 -16.42 -0.91 -9.82
N GLU A 19 -17.19 -0.43 -10.79
CA GLU A 19 -16.80 -0.46 -12.20
C GLU A 19 -15.69 0.57 -12.44
N VAL A 20 -14.63 0.13 -13.12
CA VAL A 20 -13.42 0.93 -13.35
C VAL A 20 -12.88 0.68 -14.74
N ASP A 21 -12.39 1.74 -15.37
CA ASP A 21 -11.57 1.60 -16.57
C ASP A 21 -10.24 0.93 -16.23
N VAL A 22 -9.63 0.29 -17.24
CA VAL A 22 -8.25 -0.17 -17.16
C VAL A 22 -7.36 1.01 -16.76
N ASP A 23 -6.39 0.75 -15.89
CA ASP A 23 -5.44 1.74 -15.39
C ASP A 23 -6.02 2.86 -14.51
N LYS A 24 -7.29 2.80 -14.11
CA LYS A 24 -7.82 3.70 -13.08
C LYS A 24 -6.95 3.60 -11.81
N GLU A 25 -6.49 4.75 -11.34
CA GLU A 25 -5.60 4.86 -10.19
C GLU A 25 -6.38 5.07 -8.89
N PHE A 26 -6.01 4.31 -7.86
CA PHE A 26 -6.44 4.49 -6.48
C PHE A 26 -5.23 4.87 -5.64
N SER A 27 -5.24 6.04 -5.02
CA SER A 27 -4.05 6.57 -4.36
C SER A 27 -4.32 7.05 -2.94
N ASP A 28 -3.31 6.92 -2.10
CA ASP A 28 -3.30 7.54 -0.78
C ASP A 28 -1.90 7.98 -0.35
N SER A 29 -1.83 8.88 0.63
CA SER A 29 -0.60 9.42 1.20
C SER A 29 -0.30 8.74 2.54
N MET A 30 0.73 7.91 2.58
CA MET A 30 1.22 7.30 3.82
C MET A 30 2.34 8.13 4.44
N VAL A 31 2.27 8.32 5.76
CA VAL A 31 3.33 8.95 6.56
C VAL A 31 4.17 7.87 7.26
N PRO A 32 5.46 8.12 7.53
CA PRO A 32 6.28 7.20 8.31
C PRO A 32 5.68 6.97 9.70
N ILE A 33 5.85 5.78 10.25
CA ILE A 33 5.39 5.50 11.62
C ILE A 33 6.46 5.84 12.66
N PHE A 34 7.72 5.95 12.23
CA PHE A 34 8.83 6.35 13.08
C PHE A 34 9.64 7.52 12.47
N PRO A 35 10.14 8.47 13.30
CA PRO A 35 10.90 9.63 12.82
C PRO A 35 12.22 9.35 12.10
N LYS A 36 12.71 8.10 12.10
CA LYS A 36 13.93 7.67 11.39
C LYS A 36 13.66 6.58 10.33
N GLN A 37 12.41 6.27 10.05
CA GLN A 37 12.04 5.24 9.08
C GLN A 37 12.43 5.67 7.66
N THR A 38 13.32 4.88 7.04
CA THR A 38 13.84 5.06 5.67
C THR A 38 13.29 4.03 4.67
N SER A 39 12.53 3.06 5.17
CA SER A 39 11.87 2.05 4.35
C SER A 39 10.41 1.88 4.77
N VAL A 40 9.57 1.48 3.84
CA VAL A 40 8.16 1.18 4.07
C VAL A 40 7.85 -0.15 3.40
N LEU A 41 7.31 -1.09 4.17
CA LEU A 41 6.76 -2.33 3.64
C LEU A 41 5.25 -2.17 3.48
N PHE A 42 4.79 -2.02 2.25
CA PHE A 42 3.36 -2.06 1.94
C PHE A 42 2.93 -3.52 1.85
N ARG A 43 1.86 -3.89 2.55
CA ARG A 43 1.21 -5.19 2.44
C ARG A 43 -0.15 -4.95 1.78
N PHE A 44 -0.38 -5.59 0.64
CA PHE A 44 -1.64 -5.48 -0.08
C PHE A 44 -2.51 -6.68 0.27
N PHE A 45 -3.77 -6.39 0.57
CA PHE A 45 -4.75 -7.38 0.98
C PHE A 45 -6.05 -7.18 0.18
N TYR A 46 -6.83 -8.23 0.07
CA TYR A 46 -8.16 -8.20 -0.53
C TYR A 46 -9.10 -9.11 0.26
N THR A 47 -10.39 -8.84 0.14
CA THR A 47 -11.44 -9.64 0.78
C THR A 47 -12.74 -9.51 -0.01
N HIS A 48 -13.62 -10.49 0.11
CA HIS A 48 -14.96 -10.45 -0.48
C HIS A 48 -16.01 -9.86 0.47
N GLU A 49 -15.69 -9.73 1.76
CA GLU A 49 -16.55 -9.15 2.78
C GLU A 49 -16.55 -7.62 2.70
N SER A 50 -17.69 -7.00 3.00
CA SER A 50 -17.83 -5.54 2.93
C SER A 50 -17.38 -4.81 4.21
N ASN A 51 -17.17 -5.54 5.31
CA ASN A 51 -16.95 -5.00 6.65
C ASN A 51 -15.61 -5.44 7.30
N ALA A 52 -14.62 -5.80 6.49
CA ALA A 52 -13.30 -6.18 7.00
C ALA A 52 -12.63 -5.04 7.79
N THR A 53 -12.12 -5.33 8.98
CA THR A 53 -11.54 -4.31 9.88
C THR A 53 -10.04 -4.51 10.07
N TYR A 54 -9.57 -5.75 10.19
CA TYR A 54 -8.18 -6.10 10.46
C TYR A 54 -7.56 -6.95 9.36
N CYS A 55 -6.26 -6.81 9.16
CA CYS A 55 -5.54 -7.54 8.12
C CYS A 55 -5.36 -9.04 8.42
N ASP A 56 -5.60 -9.47 9.66
CA ASP A 56 -5.48 -10.86 10.13
C ASP A 56 -6.83 -11.58 10.27
N GLU A 57 -7.93 -10.95 9.83
CA GLU A 57 -9.24 -11.60 9.77
C GLU A 57 -9.22 -12.80 8.80
N PRO A 58 -9.90 -13.92 9.12
CA PRO A 58 -9.84 -15.16 8.31
C PRO A 58 -10.27 -15.00 6.84
N HIS A 59 -11.12 -14.03 6.53
CA HIS A 59 -11.61 -13.76 5.17
C HIS A 59 -10.75 -12.73 4.42
N VAL A 60 -9.70 -12.18 5.05
CA VAL A 60 -8.77 -11.24 4.43
C VAL A 60 -7.57 -12.03 3.90
N LYS A 61 -7.33 -11.92 2.60
CA LYS A 61 -6.24 -12.60 1.90
C LYS A 61 -5.15 -11.62 1.53
N LYS A 62 -3.90 -12.04 1.67
CA LYS A 62 -2.74 -11.25 1.24
C LYS A 62 -2.55 -11.41 -0.27
N LEU A 63 -2.56 -10.30 -1.01
CA LEU A 63 -2.19 -10.25 -2.42
C LEU A 63 -0.67 -10.29 -2.59
N GLY A 64 0.05 -9.52 -1.75
CA GLY A 64 1.50 -9.42 -1.87
C GLY A 64 2.11 -8.39 -0.95
N SER A 65 3.40 -8.13 -1.14
CA SER A 65 4.11 -7.09 -0.40
C SER A 65 5.06 -6.32 -1.31
N PHE A 66 5.24 -5.05 -0.97
CA PHE A 66 6.05 -4.12 -1.74
C PHE A 66 6.95 -3.32 -0.80
N LEU A 67 8.24 -3.61 -0.85
CA LEU A 67 9.25 -2.89 -0.07
C LEU A 67 9.72 -1.67 -0.85
N VAL A 68 9.54 -0.50 -0.26
CA VAL A 68 10.15 0.75 -0.70
C VAL A 68 11.29 1.06 0.26
N ASP A 69 12.53 1.05 -0.23
CA ASP A 69 13.72 1.33 0.56
C ASP A 69 14.52 2.52 0.02
N GLY A 70 15.42 3.05 0.83
CA GLY A 70 16.27 4.19 0.49
C GLY A 70 15.50 5.51 0.41
N LEU A 71 14.48 5.70 1.27
CA LEU A 71 13.81 7.00 1.40
C LEU A 71 14.77 8.04 2.01
N PRO A 72 14.73 9.30 1.53
CA PRO A 72 15.69 10.32 1.94
C PRO A 72 15.65 10.59 3.45
N THR A 73 16.81 10.66 4.10
CA THR A 73 16.96 11.01 5.52
C THR A 73 17.16 12.51 5.77
N LYS A 74 17.32 13.32 4.70
CA LYS A 74 17.74 14.73 4.78
C LYS A 74 16.78 15.64 5.55
N ARG A 75 15.53 15.23 5.79
CA ARG A 75 14.56 15.94 6.62
C ARG A 75 14.19 15.13 7.86
N SER A 76 14.16 15.81 9.00
CA SER A 76 13.76 15.25 10.30
C SER A 76 12.25 14.99 10.36
N GLY A 77 11.83 14.03 11.18
CA GLY A 77 10.42 13.84 11.55
C GLY A 77 9.60 12.97 10.59
N LEU A 78 8.32 13.32 10.43
CA LEU A 78 7.32 12.55 9.66
C LEU A 78 7.13 13.08 8.23
N ASP A 79 7.95 14.04 7.78
CA ASP A 79 7.93 14.63 6.43
C ASP A 79 8.57 13.72 5.35
N ARG A 80 8.38 12.40 5.49
CA ARG A 80 8.84 11.39 4.51
C ARG A 80 7.66 10.61 3.95
N SER A 81 6.64 11.36 3.55
CA SER A 81 5.41 10.80 3.02
C SER A 81 5.62 10.17 1.65
N VAL A 82 4.91 9.07 1.42
CA VAL A 82 4.89 8.33 0.16
C VAL A 82 3.46 8.32 -0.34
N ILE A 83 3.26 8.66 -1.61
CA ILE A 83 1.98 8.40 -2.29
C ILE A 83 2.05 6.96 -2.78
N ILE A 84 1.18 6.10 -2.26
CA ILE A 84 0.97 4.75 -2.78
C ILE A 84 -0.19 4.80 -3.75
N THR A 85 -0.01 4.22 -4.93
CA THR A 85 -1.01 4.17 -5.99
C THR A 85 -1.16 2.74 -6.46
N LEU A 86 -2.40 2.26 -6.52
CA LEU A 86 -2.78 0.96 -7.04
C LEU A 86 -3.59 1.15 -8.33
N ARG A 87 -3.31 0.36 -9.35
CA ARG A 87 -4.13 0.30 -10.57
C ARG A 87 -4.29 -1.14 -11.06
N PHE A 88 -5.42 -1.42 -11.69
CA PHE A 88 -5.69 -2.68 -12.36
C PHE A 88 -5.29 -2.55 -13.83
N ALA A 89 -4.11 -3.06 -14.17
CA ALA A 89 -3.53 -2.96 -15.51
C ALA A 89 -4.19 -3.91 -16.52
N SER A 90 -4.68 -5.04 -16.02
CA SER A 90 -5.52 -5.99 -16.73
C SER A 90 -6.35 -6.78 -15.72
N MET A 91 -7.18 -7.72 -16.18
CA MET A 91 -7.96 -8.59 -15.29
C MET A 91 -7.08 -9.38 -14.31
N GLU A 92 -5.87 -9.74 -14.73
CA GLU A 92 -4.95 -10.56 -13.94
C GLU A 92 -3.81 -9.75 -13.34
N THR A 93 -3.58 -8.52 -13.80
CA THR A 93 -2.40 -7.74 -13.41
C THR A 93 -2.77 -6.50 -12.61
N THR A 94 -2.28 -6.46 -11.38
CA THR A 94 -2.35 -5.28 -10.51
C THR A 94 -0.97 -4.63 -10.40
N VAL A 95 -0.89 -3.32 -10.58
CA VAL A 95 0.36 -2.56 -10.45
C VAL A 95 0.27 -1.63 -9.26
N ALA A 96 1.27 -1.68 -8.38
CA ALA A 96 1.44 -0.72 -7.31
C ALA A 96 2.66 0.17 -7.60
N THR A 97 2.48 1.49 -7.53
CA THR A 97 3.57 2.46 -7.55
C THR A 97 3.64 3.22 -6.24
N ALA A 98 4.86 3.53 -5.82
CA ALA A 98 5.10 4.37 -4.65
C ALA A 98 5.93 5.58 -5.11
N LYS A 99 5.44 6.78 -4.85
CA LYS A 99 6.15 8.03 -5.16
C LYS A 99 6.52 8.75 -3.87
N SER A 100 7.81 8.90 -3.66
CA SER A 100 8.34 9.74 -2.57
C SER A 100 7.96 11.21 -2.81
N LYS A 101 7.23 11.83 -1.87
CA LYS A 101 6.90 13.26 -1.96
C LYS A 101 8.13 14.17 -1.84
N HIS A 102 9.21 13.68 -1.23
CA HIS A 102 10.41 14.47 -0.99
C HIS A 102 11.26 14.68 -2.24
N ASN A 103 11.52 13.61 -3.01
CA ASN A 103 12.44 13.66 -4.15
C ASN A 103 11.80 13.21 -5.47
N GLY A 104 10.50 12.89 -5.46
CA GLY A 104 9.77 12.42 -6.64
C GLY A 104 10.16 11.03 -7.12
N LYS A 105 11.08 10.32 -6.43
CA LYS A 105 11.52 8.97 -6.82
C LYS A 105 10.33 8.03 -6.80
N VAL A 106 10.18 7.29 -7.90
CA VAL A 106 9.10 6.33 -8.12
C VAL A 106 9.66 4.92 -8.00
N TYR A 107 8.92 4.09 -7.28
CA TYR A 107 9.15 2.66 -7.13
C TYR A 107 7.93 1.94 -7.70
N ARG A 108 8.09 0.71 -8.20
CA ARG A 108 6.98 -0.07 -8.76
C ARG A 108 7.11 -1.54 -8.42
N THR A 109 5.98 -2.20 -8.22
CA THR A 109 5.84 -3.65 -8.27
C THR A 109 4.57 -4.04 -9.02
N THR A 110 4.50 -5.30 -9.41
CA THR A 110 3.34 -5.92 -10.07
C THR A 110 2.93 -7.15 -9.28
N PHE A 111 1.63 -7.40 -9.19
CA PHE A 111 1.03 -8.58 -8.62
C PHE A 111 0.13 -9.24 -9.66
N SER A 112 0.17 -10.57 -9.70
CA SER A 112 -0.81 -11.36 -10.45
C SER A 112 -1.97 -11.71 -9.52
N MET A 113 -3.20 -11.54 -9.99
CA MET A 113 -4.39 -12.08 -9.34
C MET A 113 -4.68 -13.43 -9.99
N GLU A 114 -4.49 -14.50 -9.22
CA GLU A 114 -4.91 -15.87 -9.57
C GLU A 114 -6.41 -16.08 -9.32
#